data_AF-A0A151QN47-F1
#
_entry.id   AF-A0A151QN47-F1
#
_cell.length_a   1.000
_cell.length_b   1.000
_cell.length_c   1.000
_cell.angle_alpha   90.00
_cell.angle_beta   90.00
_cell.angle_gamma   90.00
#
_symmetry.space_group_name_H-M   'P 1'
#
loop_
_entity.id
_entity.type
_entity.pdbx_description
1 polymer ?
#
loop_
_entity_poly.entity_id
_entity_poly.type
_entity_poly.pdbx_seq_one_letter_code
_entity_poly.pdbx_strand_id
1 'polypeptide(L)' 'MIPVEVGETSHRRHVFDSEQNAREIAINLDLIDELREEPQIHEEACKLRASRRYSTRVRPRSFRVGDLVWRLLGEA' A
#
# COMPACT_ATOMS: atom_id res chain seq x y z
N MET A 1 -18.03 17.17 -53.73
CA MET A 1 -17.18 17.85 -52.73
C MET A 1 -18.02 18.01 -51.48
N ILE A 2 -17.64 17.40 -50.36
CA ILE A 2 -18.44 17.40 -49.13
C ILE A 2 -17.73 18.33 -48.14
N PRO A 3 -18.39 19.38 -47.62
CA PRO A 3 -17.80 20.19 -46.56
C PRO A 3 -17.76 19.37 -45.27
N VAL A 4 -16.59 19.29 -44.65
CA VAL A 4 -16.43 18.74 -43.30
C VAL A 4 -16.68 19.90 -42.34
N GLU A 5 -17.68 19.78 -41.48
CA GLU A 5 -17.89 20.71 -40.39
C GLU A 5 -16.77 20.54 -39.36
N VAL A 6 -15.84 21.49 -39.33
CA VAL A 6 -14.88 21.62 -38.23
C VAL A 6 -15.65 22.27 -37.09
N GLY A 7 -16.20 21.45 -36.19
CA GLY A 7 -16.90 21.94 -35.00
C GLY A 7 -16.00 22.88 -34.18
N GLU A 8 -16.61 23.84 -33.47
CA GLU A 8 -15.88 24.81 -32.66
C GLU A 8 -14.92 24.12 -31.68
N THR A 9 -13.69 24.63 -31.61
CA THR A 9 -12.69 24.14 -30.69
C THR A 9 -13.18 24.32 -29.26
N SER A 10 -13.25 23.22 -28.50
CA SER A 10 -13.68 23.29 -27.11
C SER A 10 -12.69 24.12 -26.29
N HIS A 11 -13.17 24.75 -25.21
CA HIS A 11 -12.33 25.52 -24.29
C HIS A 11 -11.11 24.72 -23.78
N ARG A 12 -11.30 23.41 -23.52
CA ARG A 12 -10.20 22.49 -23.16
C ARG A 12 -9.09 22.43 -24.21
N ARG A 13 -9.44 22.54 -25.49
CA ARG A 13 -8.48 22.50 -26.61
C ARG A 13 -7.79 23.85 -26.80
N HIS A 14 -8.47 24.95 -26.48
CA HIS A 14 -7.89 26.29 -26.48
C HIS A 14 -6.87 26.52 -25.37
N VAL A 15 -7.11 25.94 -24.19
CA VAL A 15 -6.28 26.13 -22.99
C VAL A 15 -5.30 24.96 -22.79
N PHE A 16 -5.19 24.04 -23.76
CA PHE A 16 -4.31 22.88 -23.65
C PHE A 16 -2.84 23.30 -23.66
N ASP A 17 -2.15 23.09 -22.55
CA ASP A 17 -0.70 23.22 -22.44
C ASP A 17 -0.12 21.83 -22.11
N SER A 18 0.60 21.27 -23.08
CA SER A 18 1.22 19.95 -22.95
C SER A 18 2.38 19.93 -21.96
N GLU A 19 3.15 21.01 -21.86
CA GLU A 19 4.30 21.07 -20.95
C GLU A 19 3.82 21.16 -19.51
N GLN A 20 2.85 22.05 -19.25
CA GLN A 20 2.27 22.19 -17.92
C GLN A 20 1.60 20.90 -17.47
N ASN A 21 0.81 20.27 -18.35
CA ASN A 21 0.16 19.00 -18.03
C ASN A 21 1.18 17.87 -17.75
N ALA A 22 2.28 17.80 -18.51
CA ALA A 22 3.32 16.81 -18.24
C ALA A 22 3.99 17.02 -16.86
N ARG A 23 4.24 18.28 -16.47
CA ARG A 23 4.78 18.61 -15.14
C ARG A 23 3.80 18.26 -14.02
N GLU A 24 2.52 18.60 -14.18
CA GLU A 24 1.48 18.29 -13.20
C GLU A 24 1.26 16.78 -13.04
N ILE A 25 1.31 16.01 -14.13
CA ILE A 25 1.24 14.55 -14.07
C ILE A 25 2.41 13.97 -13.27
N ALA A 26 3.64 14.46 -13.49
CA ALA A 26 4.80 14.01 -12.73
C ALA A 26 4.63 14.27 -11.23
N ILE A 27 4.23 15.49 -10.85
CA ILE A 27 3.97 15.86 -9.45
C ILE A 27 2.88 14.98 -8.83
N ASN A 28 1.79 14.73 -9.57
CA ASN A 28 0.70 13.88 -9.08
C ASN A 28 1.16 12.44 -8.84
N LEU A 29 2.05 11.91 -9.67
CA LEU A 29 2.61 10.57 -9.48
C LEU A 29 3.52 10.51 -8.24
N ASP A 30 4.41 11.48 -8.07
CA ASP A 30 5.27 11.57 -6.90
C ASP A 30 4.45 11.62 -5.59
N LEU A 31 3.39 12.44 -5.56
CA LEU A 31 2.49 12.53 -4.42
C LEU A 31 1.77 11.21 -4.11
N ILE A 32 1.38 10.44 -5.14
CA ILE A 32 0.75 9.13 -4.98
C ILE A 32 1.74 8.13 -4.37
N ASP A 33 2.99 8.16 -4.81
CA ASP A 33 4.02 7.26 -4.30
C ASP A 33 4.38 7.60 -2.84
N GLU A 34 4.51 8.88 -2.48
CA GLU A 34 4.68 9.31 -1.08
C GLU A 34 3.52 8.82 -0.18
N LEU A 35 2.28 8.96 -0.65
CA LEU A 35 1.08 8.46 0.05
C LEU A 35 1.05 6.94 0.22
N ARG A 36 1.75 6.20 -0.65
CA ARG A 36 1.84 4.74 -0.58
C ARG A 36 2.98 4.26 0.30
N GLU A 37 4.07 5.00 0.36
CA GLU A 37 5.23 4.69 1.21
C GLU A 37 4.88 4.83 2.70
N GLU A 38 4.15 5.89 3.06
CA GLU A 38 3.77 6.15 4.46
C GLU A 38 3.04 4.97 5.16
N PRO A 39 1.96 4.38 4.60
CA PRO A 39 1.30 3.23 5.20
C PRO A 39 2.17 1.98 5.17
N GLN A 40 3.04 1.79 4.17
CA GLN A 40 3.96 0.66 4.11
C GLN A 40 4.98 0.72 5.25
N ILE A 41 5.56 1.89 5.51
CA ILE A 41 6.47 2.12 6.65
C ILE A 41 5.77 1.80 7.97
N HIS A 42 4.53 2.26 8.14
CA HIS A 42 3.74 1.96 9.33
C HIS A 42 3.43 0.47 9.50
N GLU A 43 3.10 -0.22 8.41
CA GLU A 43 2.84 -1.65 8.40
C GLU A 43 4.09 -2.44 8.79
N GLU A 44 5.22 -2.18 8.15
CA GLU A 44 6.50 -2.83 8.45
C GLU A 44 6.93 -2.57 9.90
N ALA A 45 6.78 -1.33 10.38
CA ALA A 45 7.03 -1.00 11.78
C ALA A 45 6.09 -1.75 12.75
N CYS A 46 4.84 -1.98 12.36
CA CYS A 46 3.89 -2.78 13.14
C CYS A 46 4.32 -4.26 13.19
N LYS A 47 4.64 -4.87 12.04
CA LYS A 47 5.14 -6.24 11.93
C LYS A 47 6.40 -6.45 12.77
N LEU A 48 7.36 -5.54 12.69
CA LEU A 48 8.60 -5.56 13.50
C LEU A 48 8.33 -5.48 14.99
N ARG A 49 7.40 -4.61 15.43
CA ARG A 49 7.02 -4.51 16.84
C ARG A 49 6.35 -5.79 17.34
N ALA A 50 5.46 -6.37 16.53
CA ALA A 50 4.79 -7.64 16.84
C ALA A 50 5.80 -8.79 16.94
N SER A 51 6.70 -8.93 15.97
CA SER A 51 7.71 -10.00 15.96
C SER A 51 8.67 -9.90 17.14
N ARG A 52 9.15 -8.69 17.48
CA ARG A 52 9.98 -8.45 18.68
C ARG A 52 9.25 -8.81 19.96
N ARG A 53 7.97 -8.43 20.08
CA ARG A 53 7.16 -8.77 21.25
C ARG A 53 6.97 -10.28 21.37
N TYR A 54 6.72 -10.96 20.26
CA TYR A 54 6.60 -12.41 20.23
C TYR A 54 7.91 -13.08 20.61
N SER A 55 9.03 -12.73 19.96
CA SER A 55 10.33 -13.37 20.19
C SER A 55 10.88 -13.15 21.61
N THR A 56 10.57 -12.00 22.23
CA THR A 56 11.01 -11.72 23.61
C THR A 56 10.12 -12.34 24.68
N ARG A 57 8.80 -12.44 24.44
CA ARG A 57 7.84 -12.93 25.45
C ARG A 57 7.54 -14.40 25.33
N VAL A 58 7.56 -14.96 24.12
CA VAL A 58 7.35 -16.38 23.86
C VAL A 58 8.69 -17.08 24.04
N ARG A 59 8.92 -17.62 25.24
CA ARG A 59 10.00 -18.58 25.46
C ARG A 59 9.60 -19.91 24.83
N PRO A 60 10.29 -20.40 23.80
CA PRO A 60 10.02 -21.73 23.27
C PRO A 60 10.25 -22.76 24.38
N ARG A 61 9.22 -23.55 24.70
CA ARG A 61 9.32 -24.67 25.63
C ARG A 61 9.69 -25.92 24.83
N SER A 62 10.80 -26.55 25.20
CA SER A 62 11.13 -27.89 24.71
C SER A 62 10.46 -28.92 25.62
N PHE A 63 9.83 -29.92 25.01
CA PHE A 63 9.22 -31.05 25.70
C PHE A 63 9.98 -32.33 25.34
N ARG A 64 10.05 -33.27 26.29
CA ARG A 64 10.67 -34.58 26.13
C ARG A 64 9.61 -35.67 26.27
N VAL A 65 9.93 -36.87 25.78
CA VAL A 65 9.08 -38.05 25.96
C VAL A 65 8.91 -38.30 27.46
N GLY A 66 7.65 -38.33 27.92
CA GLY A 66 7.28 -38.48 29.33
C GLY A 66 6.85 -37.18 30.03
N ASP A 67 7.02 -36.02 29.40
CA ASP A 67 6.55 -34.74 29.97
C ASP A 67 5.02 -34.67 29.96
N LEU A 68 4.43 -34.41 31.13
CA LEU A 68 3.00 -34.15 31.27
C LEU A 68 2.70 -32.70 30.89
N VAL A 69 1.90 -32.50 29.85
CA VAL A 69 1.46 -31.19 29.38
C VAL A 69 -0.05 -31.07 29.42
N TRP A 70 -0.55 -29.92 29.89
CA TRP A 70 -1.97 -29.63 29.85
C TRP A 70 -2.36 -29.34 28.40
N ARG A 71 -3.21 -30.20 27.84
CA ARG A 71 -3.73 -30.04 26.49
C ARG A 71 -5.12 -29.42 26.60
N LEU A 72 -5.36 -28.32 25.88
CA LEU A 72 -6.72 -27.82 25.72
C LEU A 72 -7.48 -28.87 24.89
N LEU A 73 -8.44 -29.54 25.50
CA LEU A 73 -9.39 -30.38 24.79
C LEU A 73 -10.36 -29.42 24.09
N GLY A 74 -10.39 -29.40 22.76
CA GLY A 74 -11.26 -28.50 21.99
C GLY A 74 -12.74 -28.75 22.29
N GLU A 75 -13.59 -27.74 22.03
CA GLU A 75 -15.04 -27.92 22.01
C GLU A 75 -15.43 -28.84 20.84
N ALA A 76 -16.38 -29.74 21.10
CA ALA A 76 -16.92 -30.73 20.14
C ALA A 76 -17.83 -30.08 19.09
#